data_AF-A0A1E4ZWR4-F1
#
_entry.id   AF-A0A1E4ZWR4-F1
#
_cell.length_a   1.000
_cell.length_b   1.000
_cell.length_c   1.000
_cell.angle_alpha   90.00
_cell.angle_beta   90.00
_cell.angle_gamma   90.00
#
_symmetry.space_group_name_H-M   'P 1'
#
loop_
_entity.id
_entity.type
_entity.pdbx_description
1 polymer ?
#
loop_
_entity_poly.entity_id
_entity_poly.type
_entity_poly.pdbx_seq_one_letter_code
_entity_poly.pdbx_strand_id
1 'polypeptide(L)'
;MSAEDYLKDITEIKDMMNKSSRFFSLSGLSGILAGIYAILGAIAAYYLVSISGRNYLILDGKTFNYILIDLAIVATLSAVTGIMLSMKKAKSNNESLWNSTSKRLLTAFLVPLVTGGIFIAIKIYNNHYGLTGSLMLIFYGLALVNASKYTIGNVKFLGYVEIVLGLICATMPTYGFWFWVVGFGFMHIIYGSLIYFKHDT
;
A
#
# COMPACT_ATOMS: atom_id res chain seq x y z
N MET A 1 -4.55 28.91 -39.53
CA MET A 1 -4.81 28.18 -38.28
C MET A 1 -5.54 29.11 -37.34
N SER A 2 -6.67 28.66 -36.78
CA SER A 2 -7.45 29.45 -35.84
C SER A 2 -6.82 29.38 -34.44
N ALA A 3 -7.13 30.34 -33.56
CA ALA A 3 -6.70 30.27 -32.15
C ALA A 3 -7.22 29.01 -31.43
N GLU A 4 -8.35 28.47 -31.90
CA GLU A 4 -8.99 27.28 -31.39
C GLU A 4 -8.18 26.01 -31.72
N ASP A 5 -7.57 25.96 -32.91
CA ASP A 5 -6.64 24.89 -33.30
C ASP A 5 -5.39 24.89 -32.40
N TYR A 6 -4.83 26.06 -32.07
CA TYR A 6 -3.69 26.15 -31.16
C TYR A 6 -4.03 25.69 -29.73
N LEU A 7 -5.21 26.03 -29.23
CA LEU A 7 -5.66 25.58 -27.91
C LEU A 7 -5.88 24.06 -27.89
N LYS A 8 -6.38 23.50 -28.98
CA LYS A 8 -6.53 22.05 -29.17
C LYS A 8 -5.18 21.35 -29.18
N ASP A 9 -4.22 21.83 -29.98
CA ASP A 9 -2.86 21.27 -30.05
C ASP A 9 -2.14 21.34 -28.69
N ILE A 10 -2.25 22.46 -27.97
CA ILE A 10 -1.69 22.58 -26.60
C ILE A 10 -2.35 21.57 -25.65
N THR A 11 -3.65 21.33 -25.79
CA THR A 11 -4.38 20.34 -24.98
C THR A 11 -3.90 18.93 -25.30
N GLU A 12 -3.73 18.59 -26.58
CA GLU A 12 -3.19 17.29 -27.02
C GLU A 12 -1.74 17.07 -26.56
N ILE A 13 -0.89 18.09 -26.63
CA ILE A 13 0.50 18.03 -26.11
C ILE A 13 0.49 17.79 -24.60
N LYS A 14 -0.36 18.50 -23.84
CA LYS A 14 -0.51 18.29 -22.39
C LYS A 14 -1.00 16.88 -22.07
N ASP A 15 -1.94 16.35 -22.86
CA ASP A 15 -2.45 14.99 -22.69
C ASP A 15 -1.39 13.93 -23.00
N MET A 16 -0.61 14.10 -24.06
CA MET A 16 0.55 13.26 -24.35
C MET A 16 1.61 13.34 -23.24
N MET A 17 1.91 14.52 -22.72
CA MET A 17 2.83 14.69 -21.59
C MET A 17 2.33 14.01 -20.32
N ASN A 18 1.02 14.10 -20.01
CA ASN A 18 0.44 13.44 -18.85
C ASN A 18 0.47 11.92 -18.97
N LYS A 19 0.18 11.36 -20.16
CA LYS A 19 0.22 9.92 -20.42
C LYS A 19 1.64 9.35 -20.46
N SER A 20 2.63 10.10 -20.96
CA SER A 20 4.02 9.64 -21.01
C SER A 20 4.73 9.70 -19.65
N SER A 21 4.28 10.56 -18.74
CA SER A 21 4.97 10.81 -17.45
C SER A 21 4.37 10.06 -16.25
N ARG A 22 3.18 9.45 -16.36
CA ARG A 22 2.50 8.80 -15.24
C ARG A 22 1.97 7.41 -15.57
N PHE A 23 2.09 6.51 -14.60
CA PHE A 23 1.61 5.13 -14.70
C PHE A 23 0.07 5.10 -14.56
N PHE A 24 -0.61 4.72 -15.64
CA PHE A 24 -2.09 4.72 -15.76
C PHE A 24 -2.74 3.42 -15.25
N SER A 25 -1.97 2.34 -15.17
CA SER A 25 -2.50 0.98 -15.16
C SER A 25 -2.55 0.30 -13.78
N LEU A 26 -2.63 1.07 -12.69
CA LEU A 26 -2.89 0.50 -11.36
C LEU A 26 -4.38 0.08 -11.28
N SER A 27 -4.66 -1.17 -10.91
CA SER A 27 -6.05 -1.67 -10.81
C SER A 27 -6.65 -1.36 -9.43
N GLY A 28 -7.86 -0.79 -9.39
CA GLY A 28 -8.57 -0.55 -8.12
C GLY A 28 -8.90 -1.83 -7.37
N LEU A 29 -9.19 -2.91 -8.12
CA LEU A 29 -9.46 -4.24 -7.56
C LEU A 29 -8.27 -4.78 -6.72
N SER A 30 -7.03 -4.41 -7.08
CA SER A 30 -5.86 -4.79 -6.28
C SER A 30 -5.88 -4.21 -4.86
N GLY A 31 -6.34 -2.96 -4.71
CA GLY A 31 -6.47 -2.31 -3.39
C GLY A 31 -7.56 -2.97 -2.55
N ILE A 32 -8.69 -3.33 -3.17
CA ILE A 32 -9.79 -4.03 -2.49
C ILE A 32 -9.30 -5.39 -1.97
N LEU A 33 -8.63 -6.17 -2.81
CA LEU A 33 -8.10 -7.48 -2.42
C LEU A 33 -7.03 -7.37 -1.33
N ALA A 34 -6.10 -6.40 -1.43
CA ALA A 34 -5.10 -6.17 -0.39
C ALA A 34 -5.75 -5.89 0.97
N GLY A 35 -6.81 -5.07 1.00
CA GLY A 35 -7.55 -4.81 2.23
C GLY A 35 -8.32 -6.03 2.76
N ILE A 36 -8.90 -6.85 1.89
CA ILE A 36 -9.52 -8.13 2.31
C ILE A 36 -8.47 -9.06 2.91
N TYR A 37 -7.30 -9.20 2.27
CA TYR A 37 -6.21 -10.04 2.80
C TYR A 37 -5.72 -9.55 4.14
N ALA A 38 -5.59 -8.23 4.33
CA ALA A 38 -5.23 -7.65 5.62
C ALA A 38 -6.26 -7.94 6.71
N ILE A 39 -7.57 -7.82 6.42
CA ILE A 39 -8.63 -8.15 7.39
C ILE A 39 -8.61 -9.64 7.75
N LEU A 40 -8.47 -10.53 6.76
CA LEU A 40 -8.39 -11.97 7.01
C LEU A 40 -7.15 -12.35 7.83
N GLY A 41 -5.99 -11.79 7.51
CA GLY A 41 -4.77 -11.96 8.30
C GLY A 41 -4.94 -11.43 9.73
N ALA A 42 -5.57 -10.27 9.91
CA ALA A 42 -5.85 -9.74 11.24
C ALA A 42 -6.79 -10.64 12.06
N ILE A 43 -7.79 -11.24 11.44
CA ILE A 43 -8.67 -12.23 12.09
C ILE A 43 -7.86 -13.46 12.50
N ALA A 44 -7.00 -13.97 11.61
CA ALA A 44 -6.12 -15.11 11.91
C ALA A 44 -5.15 -14.79 13.06
N ALA A 45 -4.50 -13.63 13.03
CA ALA A 45 -3.62 -13.15 14.09
C ALA A 45 -4.37 -13.00 15.44
N TYR A 46 -5.58 -12.45 15.43
CA TYR A 46 -6.41 -12.33 16.63
C TYR A 46 -6.74 -13.69 17.23
N TYR A 47 -7.09 -14.67 16.38
CA TYR A 47 -7.38 -16.04 16.80
C TYR A 47 -6.13 -16.77 17.34
N LEU A 48 -4.97 -16.58 16.71
CA LEU A 48 -3.69 -17.12 17.19
C LEU A 48 -3.32 -16.60 18.58
N VAL A 49 -3.59 -15.33 18.86
CA VAL A 49 -3.38 -14.76 20.20
C VAL A 49 -4.40 -15.30 21.19
N SER A 50 -5.69 -15.37 20.84
CA SER A 50 -6.73 -15.80 21.77
C SER A 50 -6.57 -17.26 22.23
N ILE A 51 -6.20 -18.18 21.33
CA ILE A 51 -5.94 -19.59 21.68
C ILE A 51 -4.70 -19.75 22.54
N SER A 52 -3.75 -18.81 22.49
CA SER A 52 -2.55 -18.87 23.33
C SER A 52 -2.83 -18.69 24.83
N GLY A 53 -4.11 -18.53 25.21
CA GLY A 53 -4.57 -18.40 26.59
C GLY A 53 -4.22 -17.04 27.21
N ARG A 54 -3.79 -16.08 26.40
CA ARG A 54 -3.33 -14.76 26.83
C ARG A 54 -4.01 -13.67 26.01
N ASN A 55 -4.34 -12.57 26.69
CA ASN A 55 -4.89 -11.37 26.06
C ASN A 55 -3.81 -10.45 25.47
N TYR A 56 -2.55 -10.87 25.49
CA TYR A 56 -1.40 -10.10 24.99
C TYR A 56 -0.41 -11.00 24.26
N LEU A 57 0.30 -10.40 23.30
CA LEU A 57 1.31 -11.07 22.50
C LEU A 57 2.61 -11.23 23.30
N ILE A 58 3.11 -12.46 23.40
CA ILE A 58 4.48 -12.70 23.90
C ILE A 58 5.45 -12.72 22.73
N LEU A 59 6.49 -11.91 22.87
CA LEU A 59 7.41 -11.50 21.80
C LEU A 59 8.60 -12.46 21.62
N ASP A 60 8.51 -13.65 22.24
CA ASP A 60 9.50 -14.74 22.19
C ASP A 60 8.81 -16.13 22.16
N GLY A 61 7.58 -16.18 21.60
CA GLY A 61 6.75 -17.39 21.55
C GLY A 61 6.49 -17.87 20.12
N LYS A 62 6.12 -19.15 19.96
CA LYS A 62 5.70 -19.71 18.66
C LYS A 62 4.61 -18.88 17.98
N THR A 63 3.70 -18.30 18.76
CA THR A 63 2.65 -17.39 18.29
C THR A 63 3.20 -16.16 17.54
N PHE A 64 4.30 -15.57 18.02
CA PHE A 64 4.93 -14.43 17.35
C PHE A 64 5.46 -14.82 15.97
N ASN A 65 6.14 -15.96 15.86
CA ASN A 65 6.62 -16.48 14.58
C ASN A 65 5.47 -16.77 13.61
N TYR A 66 4.35 -17.31 14.09
CA TYR A 66 3.17 -17.52 13.24
C TYR A 66 2.56 -16.22 12.73
N ILE A 67 2.55 -15.15 13.53
CA ILE A 67 2.09 -13.83 13.09
C ILE A 67 3.04 -13.21 12.07
N LEU A 68 4.36 -13.38 12.22
CA LEU A 68 5.31 -12.94 11.20
C LEU A 68 5.11 -13.67 9.86
N ILE A 69 4.83 -14.98 9.92
CA ILE A 69 4.50 -15.78 8.73
C ILE A 69 3.18 -15.31 8.11
N ASP A 70 2.14 -15.06 8.93
CA ASP A 70 0.86 -14.52 8.46
C ASP A 70 1.02 -13.17 7.75
N LEU A 71 1.76 -12.23 8.37
CA LEU A 71 2.09 -10.94 7.74
C LEU A 71 2.82 -11.11 6.41
N ALA A 72 3.77 -12.05 6.33
CA ALA A 72 4.50 -12.35 5.09
C ALA A 72 3.57 -12.93 4.01
N ILE A 73 2.61 -13.77 4.38
CA ILE A 73 1.60 -14.32 3.47
C ILE A 73 0.70 -13.19 2.95
N VAL A 74 0.16 -12.35 3.84
CA VAL A 74 -0.69 -11.19 3.46
C VAL A 74 0.05 -10.26 2.51
N ALA A 75 1.30 -9.92 2.81
CA ALA A 75 2.12 -9.05 1.96
C ALA A 75 2.38 -9.69 0.58
N THR A 76 2.70 -10.99 0.55
CA THR A 76 2.98 -11.72 -0.69
C THR A 76 1.74 -11.82 -1.57
N LEU A 77 0.59 -12.20 -1.01
CA LEU A 77 -0.68 -12.28 -1.74
C LEU A 77 -1.08 -10.92 -2.31
N SER A 78 -0.96 -9.85 -1.51
CA SER A 78 -1.26 -8.49 -1.94
C SER A 78 -0.34 -8.03 -3.08
N ALA A 79 0.96 -8.31 -2.99
CA ALA A 79 1.92 -7.95 -4.03
C ALA A 79 1.68 -8.72 -5.34
N VAL A 80 1.51 -10.05 -5.25
CA VAL A 80 1.28 -10.91 -6.41
C VAL A 80 0.01 -10.52 -7.14
N THR A 81 -1.10 -10.37 -6.40
CA THR A 81 -2.40 -9.99 -7.00
C THR A 81 -2.37 -8.57 -7.56
N GLY A 82 -1.71 -7.64 -6.88
CA GLY A 82 -1.53 -6.28 -7.37
C GLY A 82 -0.76 -6.22 -8.69
N ILE A 83 0.32 -6.98 -8.81
CA ILE A 83 1.10 -7.09 -10.04
C ILE A 83 0.28 -7.77 -11.15
N MET A 84 -0.38 -8.90 -10.86
CA MET A 84 -1.20 -9.64 -11.83
C MET A 84 -2.34 -8.80 -12.41
N LEU A 85 -3.12 -8.13 -11.55
CA LEU A 85 -4.25 -7.31 -11.99
C LEU A 85 -3.80 -6.06 -12.74
N SER A 86 -2.72 -5.43 -12.28
CA SER A 86 -2.15 -4.28 -12.99
C SER A 86 -1.59 -4.69 -14.36
N MET A 87 -0.99 -5.87 -14.49
CA MET A 87 -0.53 -6.41 -15.78
C MET A 87 -1.69 -6.67 -16.73
N LYS A 88 -2.79 -7.25 -16.22
CA LYS A 88 -4.00 -7.47 -17.01
C LYS A 88 -4.59 -6.15 -17.51
N LYS A 89 -4.64 -5.12 -16.65
CA LYS A 89 -5.12 -3.78 -17.01
C LYS A 89 -4.22 -3.09 -18.04
N ALA A 90 -2.91 -3.13 -17.84
CA ALA A 90 -1.94 -2.57 -18.79
C ALA A 90 -2.07 -3.21 -20.18
N LYS A 91 -2.20 -4.55 -20.23
CA LYS A 91 -2.43 -5.28 -21.48
C LYS A 91 -3.73 -4.88 -22.17
N SER A 92 -4.81 -4.68 -21.41
CA SER A 92 -6.10 -4.20 -21.94
C SER A 92 -6.01 -2.80 -22.54
N ASN A 93 -5.11 -1.97 -22.02
CA ASN A 93 -4.90 -0.58 -22.47
C ASN A 93 -3.81 -0.45 -23.55
N ASN A 94 -3.26 -1.56 -24.07
CA ASN A 94 -2.10 -1.58 -24.96
C ASN A 94 -0.86 -0.86 -24.40
N GLU A 95 -0.72 -0.83 -23.07
CA GLU A 95 0.43 -0.26 -22.37
C GLU A 95 1.39 -1.36 -21.89
N SER A 96 2.69 -1.10 -21.94
CA SER A 96 3.67 -1.93 -21.25
C SER A 96 3.72 -1.57 -19.77
N LEU A 97 3.52 -2.56 -18.89
CA LEU A 97 3.67 -2.37 -17.45
C LEU A 97 5.12 -2.07 -17.05
N TRP A 98 6.09 -2.46 -17.86
CA TRP A 98 7.52 -2.29 -17.57
C TRP A 98 8.15 -1.17 -18.41
N ASN A 99 7.81 0.06 -18.08
CA ASN A 99 8.35 1.26 -18.72
C ASN A 99 9.20 2.10 -17.74
N SER A 100 9.79 3.19 -18.24
CA SER A 100 10.64 4.09 -17.43
C SER A 100 9.89 4.69 -16.23
N THR A 101 8.61 5.00 -16.40
CA THR A 101 7.74 5.53 -15.35
C THR A 101 7.44 4.48 -14.29
N SER A 102 7.15 3.23 -14.66
CA SER A 102 6.95 2.13 -13.71
C SER A 102 8.19 1.83 -12.88
N LYS A 103 9.38 1.89 -13.49
CA LYS A 103 10.65 1.72 -12.77
C LYS A 103 10.88 2.84 -11.75
N ARG A 104 10.57 4.09 -12.12
CA ARG A 104 10.65 5.24 -11.21
C ARG A 104 9.65 5.11 -10.06
N LEU A 105 8.40 4.73 -10.36
CA LEU A 105 7.37 4.45 -9.37
C LEU A 105 7.83 3.37 -8.38
N LEU A 106 8.30 2.24 -8.89
CA LEU A 106 8.75 1.12 -8.07
C LEU A 106 9.94 1.52 -7.19
N THR A 107 10.92 2.25 -7.74
CA THR A 107 12.07 2.74 -6.97
C THR A 107 11.61 3.71 -5.87
N ALA A 108 10.73 4.65 -6.20
CA ALA A 108 10.19 5.62 -5.24
C ALA A 108 9.37 4.96 -4.14
N PHE A 109 8.66 3.88 -4.44
CA PHE A 109 7.91 3.07 -3.48
C PHE A 109 8.84 2.21 -2.61
N LEU A 110 9.77 1.49 -3.22
CA LEU A 110 10.63 0.54 -2.52
C LEU A 110 11.64 1.21 -1.58
N VAL A 111 12.13 2.41 -1.90
CA VAL A 111 13.14 3.07 -1.05
C VAL A 111 12.63 3.30 0.38
N PRO A 112 11.48 3.96 0.63
CA PRO A 112 10.94 4.09 1.98
C PRO A 112 10.49 2.74 2.56
N LEU A 113 9.89 1.87 1.75
CA LEU A 113 9.34 0.60 2.23
C LEU A 113 10.44 -0.35 2.75
N VAL A 114 11.51 -0.53 1.97
CA VAL A 114 12.64 -1.40 2.34
C VAL A 114 13.41 -0.81 3.50
N THR A 115 13.64 0.51 3.48
CA THR A 115 14.31 1.20 4.60
C THR A 115 13.52 1.03 5.89
N GLY A 116 12.20 1.22 5.83
CA GLY A 116 11.29 0.98 6.95
C GLY A 116 11.26 -0.46 7.43
N GLY A 117 11.17 -1.42 6.50
CA GLY A 117 11.18 -2.84 6.82
C GLY A 117 12.46 -3.28 7.51
N ILE A 118 13.62 -2.84 7.02
CA ILE A 118 14.92 -3.07 7.66
C ILE A 118 14.95 -2.43 9.06
N PHE A 119 14.50 -1.17 9.18
CA PHE A 119 14.48 -0.47 10.47
C PHE A 119 13.59 -1.19 11.49
N ILE A 120 12.40 -1.65 11.08
CA ILE A 120 11.49 -2.42 11.93
C ILE A 120 12.13 -3.74 12.33
N ALA A 121 12.78 -4.45 11.40
CA ALA A 121 13.49 -5.70 11.70
C ALA A 121 14.62 -5.48 12.72
N ILE A 122 15.39 -4.39 12.59
CA ILE A 122 16.42 -4.01 13.58
C ILE A 122 15.79 -3.73 14.95
N LYS A 123 14.64 -3.06 15.00
CA LYS A 123 13.96 -2.79 16.27
C LYS A 123 13.42 -4.06 16.92
N ILE A 124 12.85 -4.97 16.14
CA ILE A 124 12.42 -6.30 16.59
C ILE A 124 13.61 -7.09 17.14
N TYR A 125 14.74 -7.10 16.43
CA TYR A 125 15.97 -7.78 16.88
C TYR A 125 16.50 -7.21 18.22
N ASN A 126 16.34 -5.90 18.44
CA ASN A 126 16.72 -5.24 19.69
C ASN A 126 15.62 -5.26 20.77
N ASN A 127 14.65 -6.17 20.66
CA ASN A 127 13.54 -6.34 21.60
C ASN A 127 12.59 -5.12 21.75
N HIS A 128 12.54 -4.24 20.75
CA HIS A 128 11.66 -3.06 20.71
C HIS A 128 10.48 -3.26 19.75
N TYR A 129 9.40 -3.87 20.26
CA TYR A 129 8.29 -4.33 19.41
C TYR A 129 7.06 -3.41 19.40
N GLY A 130 6.87 -2.60 20.45
CA GLY A 130 5.61 -1.87 20.68
C GLY A 130 5.22 -0.92 19.55
N LEU A 131 6.18 -0.38 18.80
CA LEU A 131 5.93 0.57 17.72
C LEU A 131 5.82 -0.08 16.33
N THR A 132 5.87 -1.41 16.22
CA THR A 132 5.92 -2.12 14.92
C THR A 132 4.75 -1.72 14.02
N GLY A 133 3.50 -1.74 14.53
CA GLY A 133 2.32 -1.37 13.75
C GLY A 133 2.36 0.09 13.28
N SER A 134 2.75 1.02 14.17
CA SER A 134 2.92 2.43 13.83
C SER A 134 3.97 2.64 12.74
N LEU A 135 5.14 2.00 12.88
CA LEU A 135 6.23 2.12 11.91
C LEU A 135 5.83 1.54 10.54
N MET A 136 5.10 0.42 10.51
CA MET A 136 4.56 -0.15 9.26
C MET A 136 3.67 0.86 8.54
N LEU A 137 2.71 1.47 9.24
CA LEU A 137 1.80 2.48 8.69
C LEU A 137 2.57 3.71 8.17
N ILE A 138 3.52 4.24 8.95
CA ILE A 138 4.30 5.43 8.58
C ILE A 138 5.16 5.15 7.35
N PHE A 139 5.99 4.11 7.35
CA PHE A 139 6.89 3.83 6.23
C PHE A 139 6.15 3.43 4.96
N TYR A 140 5.05 2.70 5.10
CA TYR A 140 4.17 2.39 3.97
C TYR A 140 3.49 3.65 3.43
N GLY A 141 2.97 4.52 4.30
CA GLY A 141 2.37 5.79 3.89
C GLY A 141 3.39 6.70 3.18
N LEU A 142 4.64 6.77 3.67
CA LEU A 142 5.73 7.48 3.00
C LEU A 142 6.07 6.86 1.64
N ALA A 143 6.08 5.53 1.53
CA ALA A 143 6.26 4.82 0.26
C ALA A 143 5.17 5.21 -0.74
N LEU A 144 3.89 5.24 -0.32
CA LEU A 144 2.77 5.66 -1.16
C LEU A 144 2.87 7.12 -1.58
N VAL A 145 3.17 8.05 -0.65
CA VAL A 145 3.34 9.47 -0.98
C VAL A 145 4.48 9.66 -1.98
N ASN A 146 5.61 8.98 -1.81
CA ASN A 146 6.73 9.11 -2.72
C ASN A 146 6.43 8.50 -4.10
N ALA A 147 5.79 7.34 -4.15
CA ALA A 147 5.35 6.69 -5.39
C ALA A 147 4.27 7.48 -6.13
N SER A 148 3.44 8.24 -5.40
CA SER A 148 2.31 8.99 -5.96
C SER A 148 2.70 10.01 -7.03
N LYS A 149 3.95 10.46 -7.05
CA LYS A 149 4.50 11.38 -8.07
C LYS A 149 4.50 10.77 -9.47
N TYR A 150 4.49 9.44 -9.56
CA TYR A 150 4.64 8.68 -10.80
C TYR A 150 3.38 7.89 -11.19
N THR A 151 2.29 8.03 -10.46
CA THR A 151 1.02 7.33 -10.71
C THR A 151 -0.11 8.33 -10.96
N ILE A 152 -1.15 7.89 -11.68
CA ILE A 152 -2.38 8.64 -11.82
C ILE A 152 -3.37 8.16 -10.76
N GLY A 153 -3.98 9.13 -10.09
CA GLY A 153 -4.93 8.87 -9.03
C GLY A 153 -4.51 9.49 -7.71
N ASN A 154 -5.40 9.38 -6.74
CA ASN A 154 -5.27 10.03 -5.46
C ASN A 154 -4.51 9.15 -4.43
N VAL A 155 -3.55 8.33 -4.88
CA VAL A 155 -2.72 7.45 -4.02
C VAL A 155 -2.09 8.23 -2.86
N LYS A 156 -1.69 9.48 -3.10
CA LYS A 156 -1.11 10.37 -2.07
C LYS A 156 -2.02 10.53 -0.85
N PHE A 157 -3.35 10.52 -1.04
CA PHE A 157 -4.29 10.68 0.06
C PHE A 157 -4.33 9.44 0.94
N LEU A 158 -4.32 8.23 0.36
CA LEU A 158 -4.13 7.01 1.14
C LEU A 158 -2.80 7.07 1.91
N GLY A 159 -1.72 7.48 1.25
CA GLY A 159 -0.42 7.65 1.91
C GLY A 159 -0.45 8.62 3.11
N TYR A 160 -1.14 9.77 2.99
CA TYR A 160 -1.31 10.69 4.11
C TYR A 160 -2.17 10.13 5.23
N VAL A 161 -3.24 9.41 4.91
CA VAL A 161 -4.08 8.73 5.90
C VAL A 161 -3.25 7.71 6.69
N GLU A 162 -2.45 6.89 6.01
CA GLU A 162 -1.55 5.92 6.64
C GLU A 162 -0.50 6.59 7.55
N ILE A 163 0.10 7.70 7.10
CA ILE A 163 1.04 8.47 7.93
C ILE A 163 0.35 9.00 9.19
N VAL A 164 -0.81 9.64 9.05
CA VAL A 164 -1.54 10.21 10.19
C VAL A 164 -1.98 9.12 11.16
N LEU A 165 -2.55 8.01 10.66
CA LEU A 165 -2.90 6.85 11.48
C LEU A 165 -1.68 6.28 12.19
N GLY A 166 -0.55 6.17 11.50
CA GLY A 166 0.70 5.70 12.06
C GLY A 166 1.26 6.60 13.15
N LEU A 167 1.18 7.92 12.99
CA LEU A 167 1.59 8.90 14.01
C LEU A 167 0.68 8.84 15.24
N ILE A 168 -0.64 8.74 15.06
CA ILE A 168 -1.58 8.56 16.19
C ILE A 168 -1.30 7.24 16.90
N CYS A 169 -1.11 6.16 16.13
CA CYS A 169 -0.74 4.84 16.64
C CYS A 169 0.56 4.88 17.47
N ALA A 170 1.54 5.72 17.10
CA ALA A 170 2.79 5.88 17.86
C ALA A 170 2.54 6.40 19.29
N THR A 171 1.52 7.25 19.47
CA THR A 171 1.15 7.78 20.80
C THR A 171 0.36 6.78 21.64
N MET A 172 -0.24 5.76 21.01
CA MET A 172 -1.06 4.74 21.66
C MET A 172 -0.67 3.32 21.20
N PRO A 173 0.56 2.84 21.51
CA PRO A 173 1.09 1.60 20.95
C PRO A 173 0.25 0.35 21.27
N THR A 174 -0.48 0.36 22.38
CA THR A 174 -1.39 -0.73 22.80
C THR A 174 -2.51 -0.99 21.78
N TYR A 175 -2.88 0.01 20.97
CA TYR A 175 -3.90 -0.11 19.94
C TYR A 175 -3.31 -0.40 18.55
N GLY A 176 -2.01 -0.70 18.45
CA GLY A 176 -1.31 -0.83 17.17
C GLY A 176 -1.94 -1.85 16.22
N PHE A 177 -2.47 -2.95 16.75
CA PHE A 177 -3.24 -3.93 15.97
C PHE A 177 -4.46 -3.31 15.28
N TRP A 178 -5.26 -2.53 16.02
CA TRP A 178 -6.48 -1.91 15.47
C TRP A 178 -6.17 -0.82 14.46
N PHE A 179 -5.15 0.01 14.72
CA PHE A 179 -4.68 0.98 13.73
C PHE A 179 -4.20 0.30 12.44
N TRP A 180 -3.51 -0.84 12.57
CA TRP A 180 -3.08 -1.63 11.43
C TRP A 180 -4.26 -2.17 10.61
N VAL A 181 -5.30 -2.70 11.27
CA VAL A 181 -6.54 -3.16 10.61
C VAL A 181 -7.26 -2.02 9.88
N VAL A 182 -7.31 -0.83 10.49
CA VAL A 182 -7.93 0.34 9.89
C VAL A 182 -7.16 0.78 8.64
N GLY A 183 -5.84 0.95 8.72
CA GLY A 183 -5.01 1.34 7.58
C GLY A 183 -4.97 0.28 6.49
N PHE A 184 -4.31 -0.85 6.76
CA PHE A 184 -4.07 -1.89 5.77
C PHE A 184 -5.35 -2.62 5.32
N GLY A 185 -6.39 -2.67 6.16
CA GLY A 185 -7.67 -3.29 5.82
C GLY A 185 -8.66 -2.29 5.22
N PHE A 186 -9.31 -1.51 6.09
CA PHE A 186 -10.45 -0.68 5.71
C PHE A 186 -10.07 0.43 4.72
N MET A 187 -8.98 1.17 4.97
CA MET A 187 -8.59 2.28 4.08
C MET A 187 -8.18 1.79 2.69
N HIS A 188 -7.59 0.60 2.59
CA HIS A 188 -7.27 -0.02 1.31
C HIS A 188 -8.52 -0.45 0.53
N ILE A 189 -9.53 -0.98 1.20
CA ILE A 189 -10.83 -1.28 0.56
C ILE A 189 -11.47 0.00 0.05
N ILE A 190 -11.59 1.03 0.90
CA ILE A 190 -12.20 2.32 0.52
C ILE A 190 -11.46 2.92 -0.67
N TYR A 191 -10.13 3.01 -0.59
CA TYR A 191 -9.30 3.55 -1.67
C TYR A 191 -9.42 2.72 -2.95
N GLY A 192 -9.33 1.39 -2.85
CA GLY A 192 -9.45 0.47 -3.97
C GLY A 192 -10.80 0.60 -4.68
N SER A 193 -11.89 0.68 -3.92
CA SER A 193 -13.24 0.94 -4.44
C SER A 193 -13.33 2.28 -5.16
N LEU A 194 -12.78 3.36 -4.60
CA LEU A 194 -12.78 4.68 -5.25
C LEU A 194 -12.04 4.67 -6.60
N ILE A 195 -10.91 3.97 -6.69
CA ILE A 195 -10.19 3.82 -7.97
C ILE A 195 -10.97 2.94 -8.92
N TYR A 196 -11.54 1.83 -8.44
CA TYR A 196 -12.30 0.91 -9.27
C TYR A 196 -13.48 1.62 -9.96
N PHE A 197 -14.31 2.35 -9.21
CA PHE A 197 -15.47 3.06 -9.78
C PHE A 197 -15.11 4.27 -10.65
N LYS A 198 -13.92 4.85 -10.49
CA LYS A 198 -13.52 6.04 -11.24
C LYS A 198 -12.71 5.70 -12.51
N HIS A 199 -12.01 4.58 -12.50
CA HIS A 199 -10.97 4.28 -13.49
C HIS A 199 -10.98 2.84 -14.03
N ASP A 200 -11.76 1.91 -13.45
CA ASP A 200 -11.85 0.51 -13.91
C ASP A 200 -13.23 0.15 -14.47
N THR A 201 -14.29 0.91 -14.14
CA THR A 201 -15.63 0.87 -14.75
C THR A 201 -15.80 2.01 -15.73
#